data_AF-A0AAW0UDD6-F1
#
_entry.id   AF-A0AAW0UDD6-F1
#
_cell.length_a   1.000
_cell.length_b   1.000
_cell.length_c   1.000
_cell.angle_alpha   90.00
_cell.angle_beta   90.00
_cell.angle_gamma   90.00
#
_symmetry.space_group_name_H-M   'P 1'
#
loop_
_entity.id
_entity.type
_entity.pdbx_description
1 polymer ?
#
loop_
_entity_poly.entity_id
_entity_poly.type
_entity_poly.pdbx_seq_one_letter_code
_entity_poly.pdbx_strand_id
1 'polypeptide(L)'
;MEVCDRRLDDGAATFPQLYNSLSGYRAGSSPCNPVLLQQPLSLFAGEQPLTITGDIAEEEREEDATYSFKKKLYEIEPSGDPQLEERRQRALYAKRNRDMKKKMQMKLQQEVSTLSTAKEQYRTDLTRLYDLTQTQQHKIEELEQCLLDSHQQLREKEEHIRRNRERMSHLKGHLDLIAEGLEENNLSRRMLLNLLSQIH
;
A
#
# COMPACT_ATOMS: atom_id res chain seq x y z
N MET A 1 52.07 5.74 8.73
CA MET A 1 52.14 5.34 7.31
C MET A 1 52.30 3.83 7.33
N GLU A 2 51.18 3.12 7.48
CA GLU A 2 51.13 1.66 7.50
C GLU A 2 50.14 1.22 6.44
N VAL A 3 50.62 0.32 5.58
CA VAL A 3 49.96 -0.17 4.38
C VAL A 3 49.05 -1.33 4.80
N CYS A 4 47.74 -1.14 4.68
CA CYS A 4 46.78 -2.22 4.80
C CYS A 4 46.56 -2.85 3.42
N ASP A 5 47.29 -3.93 3.18
CA ASP A 5 47.02 -4.93 2.16
C ASP A 5 45.77 -5.72 2.56
N ARG A 6 44.70 -5.66 1.76
CA ARG A 6 43.59 -6.61 1.85
C ARG A 6 43.30 -7.19 0.47
N ARG A 7 43.73 -8.44 0.34
CA ARG A 7 43.41 -9.40 -0.71
C ARG A 7 41.89 -9.46 -0.93
N LEU A 8 41.52 -9.32 -2.20
CA LEU A 8 40.26 -9.78 -2.75
C LEU A 8 40.44 -11.26 -3.08
N ASP A 9 39.82 -12.15 -2.32
CA ASP A 9 39.63 -13.55 -2.70
C ASP A 9 38.12 -13.84 -2.77
N ASP A 10 37.65 -13.97 -4.00
CA ASP A 10 36.61 -14.87 -4.52
C ASP A 10 35.53 -15.38 -3.55
N GLY A 11 34.50 -14.56 -3.38
CA GLY A 11 33.17 -15.01 -2.95
C GLY A 11 32.27 -15.22 -4.16
N ALA A 12 32.30 -16.42 -4.74
CA ALA A 12 31.29 -16.87 -5.70
C ALA A 12 29.90 -16.89 -5.03
N ALA A 13 29.15 -15.79 -5.18
CA ALA A 13 27.75 -15.72 -4.79
C ALA A 13 26.89 -16.18 -5.97
N THR A 14 26.58 -17.47 -5.98
CA THR A 14 25.58 -18.09 -6.84
C THR A 14 24.22 -17.44 -6.58
N PHE A 15 23.68 -16.76 -7.59
CA PHE A 15 22.31 -16.26 -7.63
C PHE A 15 21.30 -17.39 -7.39
N PRO A 16 20.34 -17.26 -6.45
CA PRO A 16 19.16 -18.12 -6.46
C PRO A 16 18.21 -17.66 -7.57
N GLN A 17 18.13 -18.44 -8.64
CA GLN A 17 16.99 -18.43 -9.56
C GLN A 17 15.75 -18.87 -8.78
N LEU A 18 14.90 -17.90 -8.39
CA LEU A 18 13.54 -18.16 -7.94
C LEU A 18 12.56 -17.74 -9.03
N TYR A 19 12.54 -18.51 -10.10
CA TYR A 19 11.43 -18.56 -11.06
C TYR A 19 11.21 -20.02 -11.44
N ASN A 20 10.18 -20.64 -10.86
CA ASN A 20 9.33 -21.69 -11.42
C ASN A 20 8.78 -22.61 -10.31
N SER A 21 7.68 -22.18 -9.71
CA SER A 21 6.73 -23.09 -9.09
C SER A 21 5.37 -22.43 -9.04
N LEU A 22 4.60 -22.54 -10.13
CA LEU A 22 3.14 -22.59 -10.15
C LEU A 22 2.65 -22.82 -11.59
N SER A 23 2.84 -24.05 -12.08
CA SER A 23 2.06 -24.59 -13.19
C SER A 23 1.47 -25.91 -12.71
N GLY A 24 0.16 -25.90 -12.42
CA GLY A 24 -0.50 -27.10 -11.91
C GLY A 24 -1.86 -26.88 -11.25
N TYR A 25 -2.77 -26.11 -11.85
CA TYR A 25 -4.21 -26.29 -11.57
C TYR A 25 -4.97 -26.44 -12.88
N ARG A 26 -5.33 -27.71 -13.12
CA ARG A 26 -6.18 -28.18 -14.21
C ARG A 26 -7.63 -28.03 -13.76
N ALA A 27 -8.38 -27.26 -14.54
CA ALA A 27 -9.81 -27.37 -14.86
C ALA A 27 -10.83 -27.65 -13.74
N GLY A 28 -11.77 -26.71 -13.58
CA GLY A 28 -13.17 -27.07 -13.29
C GLY A 28 -13.91 -26.23 -12.26
N SER A 29 -14.18 -24.95 -12.54
CA SER A 29 -15.46 -24.29 -12.23
C SER A 29 -15.40 -22.81 -12.63
N SER A 30 -16.32 -22.40 -13.51
CA SER A 30 -16.47 -21.00 -13.93
C SER A 30 -17.05 -20.14 -12.79
N PRO A 31 -16.67 -18.85 -12.71
CA PRO A 31 -17.28 -17.90 -11.78
C PRO A 31 -18.61 -17.40 -12.34
N CYS A 32 -19.71 -17.62 -11.61
CA CYS A 32 -20.93 -16.86 -11.83
C CYS A 32 -20.78 -15.46 -11.20
N ASN A 33 -20.76 -14.45 -12.07
CA ASN A 33 -20.96 -13.04 -11.74
C ASN A 33 -22.21 -12.82 -10.87
N PRO A 34 -22.16 -12.02 -9.80
CA PRO A 34 -23.32 -11.26 -9.38
C PRO A 34 -23.31 -9.92 -10.14
N VAL A 35 -24.23 -9.81 -11.10
CA VAL A 35 -24.65 -8.55 -11.70
C VAL A 35 -25.10 -7.61 -10.57
N LEU A 36 -24.49 -6.43 -10.53
CA LEU A 36 -24.95 -5.27 -9.77
C LEU A 36 -26.34 -4.87 -10.28
N LEU A 37 -27.38 -5.27 -9.56
CA LEU A 37 -28.68 -4.62 -9.63
C LEU A 37 -28.67 -3.45 -8.63
N GLN A 38 -28.37 -2.27 -9.18
CA GLN A 38 -28.83 -0.99 -8.64
C GLN A 38 -30.35 -1.06 -8.47
N GLN A 39 -30.84 -0.86 -7.25
CA GLN A 39 -32.20 -0.39 -7.02
C GLN A 39 -32.15 0.96 -6.30
N PRO A 40 -32.94 1.95 -6.76
CA PRO A 40 -32.97 3.27 -6.15
C PRO A 40 -33.79 3.27 -4.85
N LEU A 41 -33.27 3.99 -3.86
CA LEU A 41 -34.00 4.46 -2.69
C LEU A 41 -35.16 5.38 -3.12
N SER A 42 -36.38 4.87 -3.01
CA SER A 42 -37.64 5.61 -2.94
C SER A 42 -38.68 4.59 -2.45
N LEU A 43 -39.67 4.86 -1.60
CA LEU A 43 -40.38 6.09 -1.30
C LEU A 43 -41.15 5.83 0.00
N PHE A 44 -41.22 6.83 0.87
CA PHE A 44 -42.25 6.91 1.90
C PHE A 44 -43.64 6.78 1.24
N ALA A 45 -44.46 5.82 1.66
CA ALA A 45 -45.91 5.83 1.47
C ALA A 45 -46.55 5.03 2.61
N GLY A 46 -47.51 5.67 3.28
CA GLY A 46 -47.92 5.34 4.65
C GLY A 46 -48.68 4.04 4.82
N GLU A 47 -48.34 3.33 5.90
CA GLU A 47 -49.24 2.37 6.52
C GLU A 47 -50.09 3.12 7.56
N GLN A 48 -51.40 3.07 7.34
CA GLN A 48 -52.41 3.62 8.22
C GLN A 48 -52.50 2.83 9.54
N PRO A 49 -52.81 3.48 10.66
CA PRO A 49 -53.11 2.78 11.91
C PRO A 49 -54.51 2.14 11.80
N LEU A 50 -54.58 0.81 11.82
CA LEU A 50 -55.83 0.08 12.04
C LEU A 50 -56.28 0.28 13.49
N THR A 51 -57.28 1.14 13.65
CA THR A 51 -58.14 1.20 14.83
C THR A 51 -59.06 -0.02 14.82
N ILE A 52 -58.82 -0.96 15.74
CA ILE A 52 -59.82 -1.98 16.08
C ILE A 52 -60.53 -1.48 17.34
N THR A 53 -61.62 -0.75 17.11
CA THR A 53 -62.69 -0.54 18.08
C THR A 53 -63.42 -1.86 18.28
N GLY A 54 -63.11 -2.55 19.37
CA GLY A 54 -63.92 -3.65 19.89
C GLY A 54 -64.47 -3.22 21.24
N ASP A 55 -65.67 -2.67 21.23
CA ASP A 55 -66.48 -2.44 22.42
C ASP A 55 -66.82 -3.80 23.05
N ILE A 56 -66.26 -4.07 24.23
CA ILE A 56 -66.85 -4.97 25.21
C ILE A 56 -66.78 -4.24 26.54
N ALA A 57 -67.90 -3.59 26.86
CA ALA A 57 -68.21 -3.23 28.23
C ALA A 57 -68.51 -4.51 29.01
N GLU A 58 -67.88 -4.68 30.18
CA GLU A 58 -68.59 -5.03 31.40
C GLU A 58 -67.70 -4.77 32.62
N GLU A 59 -68.35 -4.24 33.65
CA GLU A 59 -67.84 -3.77 34.94
C GLU A 59 -67.22 -4.90 35.77
N GLU A 60 -66.17 -4.60 36.55
CA GLU A 60 -66.30 -4.41 38.00
C GLU A 60 -64.93 -4.27 38.69
N ARG A 61 -64.95 -3.41 39.72
CA ARG A 61 -64.01 -3.24 40.85
C ARG A 61 -62.72 -2.48 40.61
N GLU A 62 -62.92 -1.18 40.76
CA GLU A 62 -62.04 -0.28 41.48
C GLU A 62 -61.88 -0.76 42.94
N GLU A 63 -60.75 -1.40 43.26
CA GLU A 63 -60.20 -1.43 44.62
C GLU A 63 -58.71 -1.09 44.55
N ASP A 64 -58.41 0.13 44.96
CA ASP A 64 -57.21 0.54 45.69
C ASP A 64 -55.86 0.08 45.12
N ALA A 65 -55.34 0.81 44.12
CA ALA A 65 -53.95 0.73 43.71
C ALA A 65 -53.23 2.06 43.97
N THR A 66 -53.30 2.52 45.22
CA THR A 66 -52.30 3.40 45.80
C THR A 66 -50.91 2.81 45.58
N TYR A 67 -50.14 3.46 44.71
CA TYR A 67 -48.68 3.51 44.69
C TYR A 67 -47.91 2.21 45.01
N SER A 68 -47.70 1.36 44.01
CA SER A 68 -46.60 0.40 44.05
C SER A 68 -46.02 0.32 42.65
N PHE A 69 -44.74 0.68 42.52
CA PHE A 69 -43.90 0.18 41.44
C PHE A 69 -44.19 -1.31 41.29
N LYS A 70 -44.99 -1.73 40.30
CA LYS A 70 -45.28 -3.15 40.05
C LYS A 70 -43.94 -3.82 39.76
N LYS A 71 -43.34 -4.41 40.80
CA LYS A 71 -42.09 -5.16 40.71
C LYS A 71 -42.26 -6.17 39.59
N LYS A 72 -41.28 -6.22 38.70
CA LYS A 72 -41.37 -7.12 37.57
C LYS A 72 -41.33 -8.55 38.10
N LEU A 73 -42.00 -9.48 37.43
CA LEU A 73 -42.06 -10.90 37.84
C LEU A 73 -40.68 -11.55 38.03
N TYR A 74 -39.62 -11.00 37.44
CA TYR A 74 -38.26 -11.51 37.62
C TYR A 74 -37.50 -10.85 38.81
N GLU A 75 -38.10 -9.90 39.52
CA GLU A 75 -37.56 -9.15 40.67
C GLU A 75 -38.19 -9.59 42.00
N ILE A 76 -39.26 -10.39 41.97
CA ILE A 76 -39.90 -10.94 43.18
C ILE A 76 -39.15 -12.18 43.69
N GLU A 77 -39.23 -12.44 44.98
CA GLU A 77 -38.65 -13.61 45.63
C GLU A 77 -39.39 -14.91 45.25
N PRO A 78 -38.77 -16.08 45.44
CA PRO A 78 -39.43 -17.36 45.18
C PRO A 78 -40.74 -17.50 45.96
N SER A 79 -41.81 -17.90 45.29
CA SER A 79 -43.13 -18.10 45.92
C SER A 79 -43.35 -19.56 46.31
N GLY A 80 -44.11 -19.80 47.39
CA GLY A 80 -44.61 -21.12 47.74
C GLY A 80 -45.76 -21.60 46.85
N ASP A 81 -46.41 -20.69 46.10
CA ASP A 81 -47.41 -21.04 45.09
C ASP A 81 -46.71 -21.56 43.81
N PRO A 82 -46.92 -22.84 43.43
CA PRO A 82 -46.27 -23.43 42.27
C PRO A 82 -46.55 -22.69 40.95
N GLN A 83 -47.76 -22.17 40.75
CA GLN A 83 -48.12 -21.51 39.49
C GLN A 83 -47.45 -20.14 39.36
N LEU A 84 -47.40 -19.37 40.47
CA LEU A 84 -46.72 -18.09 40.50
C LEU A 84 -45.21 -18.25 40.32
N GLU A 85 -44.61 -19.25 40.96
CA GLU A 85 -43.17 -19.52 40.82
C GLU A 85 -42.80 -19.93 39.38
N GLU A 86 -43.63 -20.73 38.71
CA GLU A 86 -43.41 -21.06 37.30
C GLU A 86 -43.39 -19.79 36.42
N ARG A 87 -44.35 -18.88 36.63
CA ARG A 87 -44.38 -17.59 35.92
C ARG A 87 -43.15 -16.73 36.22
N ARG A 88 -42.68 -16.71 37.48
CA ARG A 88 -41.46 -16.04 37.92
C ARG A 88 -40.24 -16.57 37.17
N GLN A 89 -40.09 -17.89 37.10
CA GLN A 89 -38.98 -18.55 36.40
C GLN A 89 -39.00 -18.28 34.89
N ARG A 90 -40.17 -18.33 34.25
CA ARG A 90 -40.32 -17.95 32.83
C ARG A 90 -39.89 -16.51 32.59
N ALA A 91 -40.27 -15.58 33.48
CA ALA A 91 -39.86 -14.18 33.40
C ALA A 91 -38.34 -13.98 33.57
N LEU A 92 -37.72 -14.71 34.52
CA LEU A 92 -36.26 -14.71 34.71
C LEU A 92 -35.53 -15.21 33.46
N TYR A 93 -35.99 -16.32 32.86
CA TYR A 93 -35.43 -16.85 31.62
C TYR A 93 -35.56 -15.85 30.46
N ALA A 94 -36.73 -15.24 30.30
CA ALA A 94 -36.96 -14.24 29.25
C ALA A 94 -36.04 -13.03 29.41
N LYS A 95 -35.86 -12.53 30.65
CA LYS A 95 -34.90 -11.46 30.95
C LYS A 95 -33.48 -11.88 30.61
N ARG A 96 -33.02 -13.03 31.08
CA ARG A 96 -31.66 -13.53 30.82
C ARG A 96 -31.40 -13.66 29.32
N ASN A 97 -32.37 -14.14 28.55
CA ASN A 97 -32.28 -14.25 27.09
C ASN A 97 -32.16 -12.86 26.43
N ARG A 98 -33.01 -11.90 26.81
CA ARG A 98 -32.94 -10.51 26.34
C ARG A 98 -31.59 -9.87 26.66
N ASP A 99 -31.10 -10.04 27.89
CA ASP A 99 -29.81 -9.49 28.33
C ASP A 99 -28.64 -10.12 27.56
N MET A 100 -28.68 -11.43 27.31
CA MET A 100 -27.67 -12.11 26.48
C MET A 100 -27.67 -11.62 25.03
N LYS A 101 -28.86 -11.47 24.42
CA LYS A 101 -28.99 -10.91 23.07
C LYS A 101 -28.47 -9.49 23.01
N LYS A 102 -28.82 -8.65 24.00
CA LYS A 102 -28.32 -7.27 24.09
C LYS A 102 -26.79 -7.24 24.23
N LYS A 103 -26.21 -8.07 25.09
CA LYS A 103 -24.74 -8.19 25.22
C LYS A 103 -24.07 -8.62 23.92
N MET A 104 -24.63 -9.61 23.22
CA MET A 104 -24.10 -10.07 21.94
C MET A 104 -24.18 -8.97 20.89
N GLN A 105 -25.32 -8.27 20.80
CA GLN A 105 -25.51 -7.17 19.87
C GLN A 105 -24.48 -6.05 20.10
N MET A 106 -24.24 -5.66 21.36
CA MET A 106 -23.23 -4.64 21.66
C MET A 106 -21.81 -5.10 21.30
N LYS A 107 -21.46 -6.38 21.53
CA LYS A 107 -20.17 -6.93 21.12
C LYS A 107 -19.98 -6.88 19.61
N LEU A 108 -20.96 -7.35 18.85
CA LEU A 108 -20.91 -7.30 17.39
C LEU A 108 -20.84 -5.88 16.87
N GLN A 109 -21.57 -4.94 17.48
CA GLN A 109 -21.50 -3.53 17.10
C GLN A 109 -20.12 -2.93 17.37
N GLN A 110 -19.49 -3.30 18.49
CA GLN A 110 -18.12 -2.91 18.80
C GLN A 110 -17.14 -3.49 17.78
N GLU A 111 -17.25 -4.78 17.45
CA GLU A 111 -16.39 -5.44 16.45
C GLU A 111 -16.53 -4.79 15.08
N VAL A 112 -17.76 -4.54 14.62
CA VAL A 112 -18.03 -3.83 13.35
C VAL A 112 -17.39 -2.44 13.35
N SER A 113 -17.51 -1.71 14.46
CA SER A 113 -16.86 -0.39 14.59
C SER A 113 -15.34 -0.51 14.47
N THR A 114 -14.71 -1.42 15.20
CA THR A 114 -13.25 -1.61 15.16
C THR A 114 -12.74 -2.06 13.78
N LEU A 115 -13.46 -2.98 13.12
CA LEU A 115 -13.12 -3.43 11.78
C LEU A 115 -13.33 -2.33 10.75
N SER A 116 -14.36 -1.51 10.89
CA SER A 116 -14.59 -0.36 10.03
C SER A 116 -13.46 0.67 10.16
N THR A 117 -13.00 0.95 11.38
CA THR A 117 -11.87 1.87 11.59
C THR A 117 -10.57 1.30 11.03
N ALA A 118 -10.28 0.01 11.25
CA ALA A 118 -9.07 -0.63 10.73
C ALA A 118 -9.08 -0.68 9.19
N LYS A 119 -10.24 -0.98 8.58
CA LYS A 119 -10.40 -0.95 7.13
C LYS A 119 -10.11 0.43 6.55
N GLU A 120 -10.58 1.49 7.21
CA GLU A 120 -10.31 2.86 6.74
C GLU A 120 -8.84 3.22 6.88
N GLN A 121 -8.18 2.82 7.97
CA GLN A 121 -6.74 2.97 8.15
C GLN A 121 -5.96 2.26 7.01
N TYR A 122 -6.31 1.01 6.70
CA TYR A 122 -5.67 0.30 5.59
C TYR A 122 -5.89 0.96 4.23
N ARG A 123 -7.05 1.57 3.99
CA ARG A 123 -7.28 2.36 2.77
C ARG A 123 -6.39 3.58 2.73
N THR A 124 -6.28 4.33 3.82
CA THR A 124 -5.40 5.49 3.88
C THR A 124 -3.94 5.12 3.69
N ASP A 125 -3.50 4.01 4.29
CA ASP A 125 -2.13 3.51 4.13
C ASP A 125 -1.87 3.04 2.70
N LEU A 126 -2.83 2.37 2.07
CA LEU A 126 -2.71 1.91 0.69
C LEU A 126 -2.61 3.09 -0.30
N THR A 127 -3.43 4.13 -0.13
CA THR A 127 -3.32 5.36 -0.93
C THR A 127 -1.96 6.00 -0.73
N ARG A 128 -1.51 6.15 0.52
CA ARG A 128 -0.19 6.73 0.83
C ARG A 128 0.95 5.95 0.19
N LEU A 129 0.91 4.62 0.24
CA LEU A 129 1.93 3.76 -0.36
C LEU A 129 1.91 3.88 -1.89
N TYR A 130 0.73 3.95 -2.50
CA TYR A 130 0.60 4.17 -3.94
C TYR A 130 1.23 5.49 -4.38
N ASP A 131 0.93 6.59 -3.68
CA ASP A 131 1.50 7.91 -3.96
C ASP A 131 3.03 7.92 -3.79
N LEU A 132 3.54 7.23 -2.77
CA LEU A 132 4.98 7.08 -2.54
C LEU A 132 5.65 6.29 -3.67
N THR A 133 5.05 5.17 -4.09
CA THR A 133 5.56 4.38 -5.21
C THR A 133 5.57 5.19 -6.50
N GLN A 134 4.51 5.96 -6.78
CA GLN A 134 4.46 6.83 -7.95
C GLN A 134 5.55 7.90 -7.92
N THR A 135 5.78 8.53 -6.75
CA THR A 135 6.83 9.53 -6.56
C THR A 135 8.22 8.93 -6.77
N GLN A 136 8.46 7.72 -6.25
CA GLN A 136 9.72 7.01 -6.43
C GLN A 136 9.95 6.61 -7.88
N GLN A 137 8.91 6.14 -8.57
CA GLN A 137 8.97 5.78 -9.98
C GLN A 137 9.35 6.99 -10.84
N HIS A 138 8.70 8.14 -10.63
CA HIS A 138 9.08 9.38 -11.31
C HIS A 138 10.55 9.76 -11.04
N LYS A 139 11.02 9.56 -9.80
CA LYS A 139 12.41 9.87 -9.47
C LYS A 139 13.41 8.96 -10.16
N ILE A 140 13.07 7.69 -10.33
CA ILE A 140 13.89 6.73 -11.10
C ILE A 140 13.99 7.19 -12.54
N GLU A 141 12.85 7.53 -13.18
CA GLU A 141 12.81 8.01 -14.56
C GLU A 141 13.63 9.29 -14.77
N GLU A 142 13.56 10.25 -13.83
CA GLU A 142 14.41 11.45 -13.85
C GLU A 142 15.90 11.10 -13.81
N LEU A 143 16.30 10.17 -12.93
CA LEU A 143 17.70 9.78 -12.76
C LEU A 143 18.22 9.01 -13.98
N GLU A 144 17.40 8.14 -14.56
CA GLU A 144 17.71 7.43 -15.80
C GLU A 144 17.95 8.42 -16.94
N GLN A 145 17.10 9.43 -17.08
CA GLN A 145 17.30 10.48 -18.08
C GLN A 145 18.60 11.26 -17.85
N CYS A 146 18.87 11.67 -16.60
CA CYS A 146 20.12 12.37 -16.25
C CYS A 146 21.37 11.54 -16.58
N LEU A 147 21.31 10.22 -16.36
CA LEU A 147 22.40 9.30 -16.68
C LEU A 147 22.60 9.18 -18.20
N LEU A 148 21.52 9.06 -18.96
CA LEU A 148 21.58 9.01 -20.43
C LEU A 148 22.22 10.28 -21.00
N ASP A 149 21.81 11.45 -20.51
CA ASP A 149 22.36 12.74 -20.94
C ASP A 149 23.85 12.85 -20.59
N SER A 150 24.24 12.44 -19.38
CA SER A 150 25.63 12.43 -18.93
C SER A 150 26.50 11.49 -19.77
N HIS A 151 26.00 10.30 -20.08
CA HIS A 151 26.68 9.35 -20.97
C HIS A 151 26.83 9.90 -22.39
N GLN A 152 25.82 10.59 -22.91
CA GLN A 152 25.90 11.21 -24.22
C GLN A 152 26.96 12.31 -24.24
N GLN A 153 27.00 13.18 -23.23
CA GLN A 153 28.03 14.21 -23.11
C GLN A 153 29.44 13.61 -23.03
N LEU A 154 29.60 12.51 -22.28
CA LEU A 154 30.88 11.82 -22.18
C LEU A 154 31.36 11.33 -23.55
N ARG A 155 30.48 10.66 -24.32
CA ARG A 155 30.80 10.19 -25.68
C ARG A 155 31.22 11.34 -26.61
N GLU A 156 30.52 12.47 -26.54
CA GLU A 156 30.87 13.65 -27.34
C GLU A 156 32.24 14.22 -26.97
N LYS A 157 32.58 14.24 -25.67
CA LYS A 157 33.89 14.68 -25.20
C LYS A 157 35.01 13.72 -25.59
N GLU A 158 34.78 12.41 -25.48
CA GLU A 158 35.72 11.38 -25.92
C GLU A 158 36.03 11.51 -27.41
N GLU A 159 34.98 11.68 -28.22
CA GLU A 159 35.11 11.87 -29.66
C GLU A 159 35.83 13.19 -30.00
N HIS A 160 35.57 14.26 -29.25
CA HIS A 160 36.30 15.52 -29.39
C HIS A 160 37.80 15.35 -29.08
N ILE A 161 38.13 14.64 -28.00
CA ILE A 161 39.53 14.33 -27.64
C ILE A 161 40.20 13.49 -28.72
N ARG A 162 39.49 12.49 -29.27
CA ARG A 162 40.00 11.65 -30.36
C ARG A 162 40.37 12.49 -31.58
N ARG A 163 39.47 13.36 -32.05
CA ARG A 163 39.74 14.26 -33.19
C ARG A 163 40.91 15.21 -32.91
N ASN A 164 41.02 15.72 -31.69
CA ASN A 164 42.14 16.59 -31.32
C ASN A 164 43.47 15.83 -31.32
N ARG A 165 43.50 14.58 -30.84
CA ARG A 165 44.69 13.71 -30.91
C ARG A 165 45.11 13.44 -32.35
N GLU A 166 44.15 13.15 -33.24
CA GLU A 166 44.43 12.97 -34.67
C GLU A 166 45.04 14.23 -35.30
N ARG A 167 44.45 15.41 -35.02
CA ARG A 167 44.98 16.70 -35.47
C ARG A 167 46.40 16.95 -34.96
N MET A 168 46.66 16.68 -33.68
CA MET A 168 48.00 16.81 -33.10
C MET A 168 48.98 15.82 -33.73
N SER A 169 48.56 14.60 -34.03
CA SER A 169 49.39 13.62 -34.73
C SER A 169 49.73 14.06 -36.17
N HIS A 170 48.79 14.65 -36.90
CA HIS A 170 49.05 15.23 -38.22
C HIS A 170 50.04 16.40 -38.14
N LEU A 171 49.83 17.32 -37.20
CA LEU A 171 50.74 18.45 -36.97
C LEU A 171 52.14 17.95 -36.64
N LYS A 172 52.25 16.95 -35.76
CA LYS A 172 53.52 16.32 -35.42
C LYS A 172 54.24 15.79 -36.67
N GLY A 173 53.55 14.99 -37.49
CA GLY A 173 54.12 14.45 -38.73
C GLY A 173 54.57 15.53 -39.72
N HIS A 174 53.84 16.65 -39.82
CA HIS A 174 54.28 17.79 -40.63
C HIS A 174 55.54 18.45 -40.08
N LEU A 175 55.65 18.64 -38.76
CA LEU A 175 56.83 19.20 -38.12
C LEU A 175 58.05 18.28 -38.25
N ASP A 176 57.87 16.96 -38.17
CA ASP A 176 58.91 15.97 -38.39
C ASP A 176 59.50 16.09 -39.82
N LEU A 177 58.64 16.13 -40.85
CA LEU A 177 59.08 16.29 -42.25
C LEU A 177 59.84 17.62 -42.49
N ILE A 178 59.39 18.71 -41.88
CA ILE A 178 60.08 20.01 -41.98
C ILE A 178 61.46 19.92 -41.30
N ALA A 179 61.54 19.30 -40.11
CA ALA A 179 62.79 19.14 -39.39
C ALA A 179 63.82 18.28 -40.16
N GLU A 180 63.36 17.24 -40.85
CA GLU A 180 64.20 16.38 -41.71
C GLU A 180 64.80 17.14 -42.90
N GLY A 181 64.04 18.07 -43.49
CA GLY A 181 64.48 18.88 -44.64
C GLY A 181 65.46 20.02 -44.29
N LEU A 182 65.70 20.30 -43.01
CA LEU A 182 66.61 21.36 -42.56
C LEU A 182 68.01 20.79 -42.26
N GLU A 183 69.06 21.58 -42.49
CA GLU A 183 70.43 21.17 -42.14
C GLU A 183 70.60 20.94 -40.62
N GLU A 184 71.46 19.98 -40.24
CA GLU A 184 71.64 19.53 -38.86
C GLU A 184 72.06 20.65 -37.88
N ASN A 185 72.82 21.64 -38.36
CA ASN A 185 73.30 22.74 -37.53
C ASN A 185 72.31 23.91 -37.42
N ASN A 186 71.19 23.87 -38.16
CA ASN A 186 70.22 24.94 -38.23
C ASN A 186 69.48 25.12 -36.89
N LEU A 187 69.42 26.36 -36.40
CA LEU A 187 68.73 26.71 -35.15
C LEU A 187 67.24 26.34 -35.21
N SER A 188 66.59 26.52 -36.36
CA SER A 188 65.18 26.19 -36.58
C SER A 188 64.91 24.70 -36.43
N ARG A 189 65.84 23.82 -36.88
CA ARG A 189 65.73 22.36 -36.68
C ARG A 189 65.77 21.99 -35.20
N ARG A 190 66.69 22.59 -34.44
CA ARG A 190 66.79 22.36 -32.98
C ARG A 190 65.54 22.85 -32.23
N MET A 191 64.98 23.99 -32.61
CA MET A 191 63.72 24.48 -32.03
C MET A 191 62.53 23.57 -32.36
N LEU A 192 62.43 23.06 -33.59
CA LEU A 192 61.38 22.13 -34.00
C LEU A 192 61.45 20.80 -33.23
N LEU A 193 62.65 20.22 -33.08
CA LEU A 193 62.83 18.99 -32.30
C LEU A 193 62.46 19.16 -30.81
N ASN A 194 62.72 20.34 -30.24
CA ASN A 194 62.29 20.67 -28.88
C ASN A 194 60.75 20.76 -28.78
N LEU A 195 60.09 21.43 -29.73
CA LEU A 195 58.62 21.45 -29.80
C LEU A 195 58.02 20.05 -29.97
N LEU A 196 58.60 19.21 -30.83
CA LEU A 196 58.19 17.81 -31.02
C LEU A 196 58.33 16.98 -29.74
N SER A 197 59.36 17.23 -28.93
CA SER A 197 59.55 16.55 -27.64
C SER A 197 58.51 16.93 -26.57
N GLN A 198 57.85 18.09 -26.72
CA GLN A 198 56.80 18.56 -25.82
C GLN A 198 55.39 18.11 -26.23
N ILE A 199 55.23 17.58 -27.45
CA ILE A 199 53.94 17.07 -27.97
C ILE A 199 53.71 15.58 -27.57
N HIS A 200 54.36 15.13 -26.49
CA HIS A 200 54.21 13.78 -25.92
C HIS A 200 53.22 13.72 -24.76
#